data_AF-A0A7S9GJC1-F1
#
_entry.id   AF-A0A7S9GJC1-F1
#
_cell.length_a   1.000
_cell.length_b   1.000
_cell.length_c   1.000
_cell.angle_alpha   90.00
_cell.angle_beta   90.00
_cell.angle_gamma   90.00
#
_symmetry.space_group_name_H-M   'P 1'
#
loop_
_entity.id
_entity.type
_entity.pdbx_description
1 polymer ?
#
loop_
_entity_poly.entity_id
_entity_poly.type
_entity_poly.pdbx_seq_one_letter_code
_entity_poly.pdbx_strand_id
1 'polypeptide(L)'
;MEDLTGLGKPAEKLIDAVVRGVGTLYRPRAIRNEADAKAYEAKVLGVAAIEVEEAKARAQVASAIEAKIALADADEQLARRTRERLIQSELQRQQNIEAIAELAIENGPSTASDSPVADDWCRALFRFGADVSDAEMQLLFARVLAGEVEQPGSYSLRALSVMASLTKDDAHAFQTLCSICVDAKGHILQTPRRGFEAVDWLKPIGLPHSTLYALQEAGLLHDVDGAMPYAAMWNGKAEAEAMSMVLVFPGGRFRLTQRHKSNALEFFALRLTSVGAQLSRLVRPEFDRRVLDLIAKAYNADIEVTLDDPAPADK
;
A
#
# COMPACT_ATOMS: atom_id res chain seq x y z
N MET A 1 -31.08 -7.65 -9.85
CA MET A 1 -29.98 -8.62 -9.74
C MET A 1 -30.09 -9.18 -8.35
N GLU A 2 -30.75 -10.34 -8.24
CA GLU A 2 -30.92 -11.07 -6.97
C GLU A 2 -29.57 -11.61 -6.53
N ASP A 3 -29.36 -11.65 -5.20
CA ASP A 3 -28.15 -12.14 -4.53
C ASP A 3 -27.96 -13.64 -4.87
N LEU A 4 -27.15 -13.91 -5.89
CA LEU A 4 -26.95 -15.25 -6.46
C LEU A 4 -26.03 -16.11 -5.61
N THR A 5 -25.37 -15.49 -4.62
CA THR A 5 -24.36 -16.12 -3.77
C THR A 5 -24.72 -16.13 -2.28
N GLY A 6 -25.70 -15.33 -1.85
CA GLY A 6 -26.04 -15.12 -0.45
C GLY A 6 -25.00 -14.29 0.31
N LEU A 7 -24.04 -13.69 -0.40
CA LEU A 7 -22.89 -12.97 0.17
C LEU A 7 -23.11 -11.45 0.25
N GLY A 8 -24.22 -10.95 -0.31
CA GLY A 8 -24.52 -9.53 -0.41
C GLY A 8 -23.76 -8.82 -1.55
N LYS A 9 -24.34 -7.72 -2.04
CA LYS A 9 -23.84 -6.97 -3.22
C LYS A 9 -22.34 -6.60 -3.17
N PRO A 10 -21.76 -6.16 -2.03
CA PRO A 10 -20.34 -5.80 -1.99
C PRO A 10 -19.40 -6.99 -2.22
N ALA A 11 -19.74 -8.15 -1.68
CA ALA A 11 -18.95 -9.37 -1.87
C ALA A 11 -19.02 -9.88 -3.31
N GLU A 12 -20.19 -9.82 -3.95
CA GLU A 12 -20.34 -10.18 -5.38
C GLU A 12 -19.48 -9.29 -6.27
N LYS A 13 -19.46 -7.98 -6.01
CA LYS A 13 -18.66 -7.03 -6.78
C LYS A 13 -17.16 -7.19 -6.55
N LEU A 14 -16.74 -7.54 -5.32
CA LEU A 14 -15.37 -7.93 -5.02
C LEU A 14 -14.94 -9.15 -5.84
N ILE A 15 -15.77 -10.20 -5.86
CA ILE A 15 -15.49 -11.41 -6.64
C ILE A 15 -15.39 -11.09 -8.14
N ASP A 16 -16.29 -10.27 -8.67
CA ASP A 16 -16.24 -9.81 -10.07
C ASP A 16 -14.93 -9.06 -10.37
N ALA A 17 -14.49 -8.17 -9.48
CA ALA A 17 -13.22 -7.46 -9.63
C ALA A 17 -12.01 -8.41 -9.63
N VAL A 18 -12.01 -9.45 -8.78
CA VAL A 18 -10.96 -10.49 -8.77
C VAL A 18 -10.96 -11.27 -10.08
N VAL A 19 -12.14 -11.70 -10.56
CA VAL A 19 -12.28 -12.43 -11.83
C VAL A 19 -11.82 -11.59 -13.02
N ARG A 20 -12.11 -10.28 -13.05
CA ARG A 20 -11.62 -9.36 -14.09
C ARG A 20 -10.10 -9.19 -14.08
N GLY A 21 -9.50 -9.24 -12.88
CA GLY A 21 -8.06 -9.05 -12.70
C GLY A 21 -7.22 -10.29 -13.03
N VAL A 22 -7.70 -11.47 -12.63
CA VAL A 22 -6.95 -12.74 -12.70
C VAL A 22 -7.49 -13.68 -13.79
N GLY A 23 -8.71 -13.42 -14.29
CA GLY A 23 -9.43 -14.31 -15.18
C GLY A 23 -10.19 -15.42 -14.44
N THR A 24 -10.71 -16.38 -15.19
CA THR A 24 -11.51 -17.52 -14.68
C THR A 24 -10.73 -18.53 -13.83
N LEU A 25 -9.43 -18.32 -13.64
CA LEU A 25 -8.52 -19.18 -12.87
C LEU A 25 -8.64 -18.96 -11.35
N TYR A 26 -9.29 -17.86 -10.91
CA TYR A 26 -9.60 -17.67 -9.50
C TYR A 26 -10.88 -18.41 -9.10
N ARG A 27 -10.76 -19.32 -8.12
CA ARG A 27 -11.88 -19.94 -7.40
C ARG A 27 -11.57 -19.93 -5.90
N PRO A 28 -12.51 -19.51 -5.03
CA PRO A 28 -12.32 -19.56 -3.58
C PRO A 28 -11.87 -20.94 -3.09
N ARG A 29 -10.97 -20.98 -2.10
CA ARG A 29 -10.31 -22.21 -1.60
C ARG A 29 -11.28 -23.36 -1.26
N ALA A 30 -12.46 -23.04 -0.71
CA ALA A 30 -13.47 -24.05 -0.38
C ALA A 30 -13.91 -24.89 -1.60
N ILE A 31 -14.05 -24.26 -2.77
CA ILE A 31 -14.48 -24.91 -4.02
C ILE A 31 -13.33 -25.72 -4.64
N ARG A 32 -12.07 -25.26 -4.47
CA ARG A 32 -10.88 -25.96 -4.97
C ARG A 32 -10.53 -27.18 -4.13
N ASN A 33 -10.56 -27.08 -2.81
CA ASN A 33 -10.26 -28.21 -1.93
C ASN A 33 -11.18 -29.40 -2.21
N GLU A 34 -12.44 -29.15 -2.56
CA GLU A 34 -13.39 -30.20 -2.95
C GLU A 34 -13.11 -30.79 -4.34
N ALA A 35 -12.65 -29.98 -5.30
CA ALA A 35 -12.28 -30.42 -6.64
C ALA A 35 -10.93 -31.14 -6.68
N ASP A 36 -9.94 -30.66 -5.93
CA ASP A 36 -8.58 -31.21 -5.82
C ASP A 36 -8.59 -32.56 -5.07
N ALA A 37 -9.46 -32.73 -4.06
CA ALA A 37 -9.71 -34.03 -3.44
C ALA A 37 -10.21 -35.07 -4.47
N LYS A 38 -11.14 -34.68 -5.35
CA LYS A 38 -11.68 -35.53 -6.44
C LYS A 38 -10.65 -35.81 -7.55
N ALA A 39 -9.77 -34.86 -7.84
CA ALA A 39 -8.73 -35.02 -8.87
C ALA A 39 -7.52 -35.85 -8.40
N TYR A 40 -7.13 -35.73 -7.12
CA TYR A 40 -6.10 -36.57 -6.51
C TYR A 40 -6.53 -38.04 -6.49
N GLU A 41 -7.80 -38.31 -6.18
CA GLU A 41 -8.41 -39.65 -6.29
C GLU A 41 -8.27 -40.24 -7.71
N ALA A 42 -8.47 -39.42 -8.74
CA ALA A 42 -8.32 -39.84 -10.14
C ALA A 42 -6.87 -40.05 -10.58
N LYS A 43 -5.90 -39.31 -10.02
CA LYS A 43 -4.47 -39.37 -10.39
C LYS A 43 -3.73 -40.56 -9.78
N VAL A 44 -4.12 -40.98 -8.57
CA VAL A 44 -3.57 -42.16 -7.89
C VAL A 44 -3.86 -43.45 -8.66
N LEU A 45 -4.88 -43.45 -9.54
CA LEU A 45 -5.25 -44.60 -10.38
C LEU A 45 -4.50 -44.68 -11.73
N GLY A 46 -3.70 -43.67 -12.12
CA GLY A 46 -3.27 -43.48 -13.51
C GLY A 46 -1.79 -43.64 -13.88
N VAL A 47 -0.87 -43.92 -12.94
CA VAL A 47 0.58 -43.95 -13.26
C VAL A 47 1.20 -45.30 -12.88
N ALA A 48 1.08 -46.28 -13.77
CA ALA A 48 1.82 -47.54 -13.70
C ALA A 48 1.97 -48.22 -15.08
N ALA A 49 2.75 -47.62 -15.98
CA ALA A 49 3.45 -48.21 -17.13
C ALA A 49 4.17 -47.03 -17.80
N ILE A 50 5.41 -47.06 -18.29
CA ILE A 50 6.04 -47.98 -19.23
C ILE A 50 7.58 -47.76 -19.06
N GLU A 51 8.38 -48.78 -19.40
CA GLU A 51 9.64 -48.69 -20.19
C GLU A 51 10.87 -49.41 -19.58
N VAL A 52 11.11 -50.61 -20.11
CA VAL A 52 12.37 -51.34 -20.13
C VAL A 52 12.49 -51.88 -21.56
N GLU A 53 13.51 -51.48 -22.35
CA GLU A 53 14.12 -52.25 -23.48
C GLU A 53 15.04 -51.42 -24.43
N GLU A 54 16.02 -50.64 -23.94
CA GLU A 54 16.96 -49.94 -24.86
C GLU A 54 18.43 -49.94 -24.41
N ALA A 55 18.98 -51.11 -24.06
CA ALA A 55 20.31 -51.21 -23.44
C ALA A 55 21.49 -51.60 -24.35
N LYS A 56 21.29 -52.01 -25.62
CA LYS A 56 22.40 -52.56 -26.45
C LYS A 56 22.91 -51.68 -27.59
N ALA A 57 22.23 -50.59 -27.94
CA ALA A 57 22.69 -49.66 -28.99
C ALA A 57 23.60 -48.52 -28.48
N ARG A 58 23.77 -48.37 -27.16
CA ARG A 58 24.34 -47.17 -26.51
C ARG A 58 25.88 -47.02 -26.58
N ALA A 59 26.64 -48.08 -26.84
CA ALA A 59 28.08 -48.09 -26.51
C ALA A 59 29.03 -47.47 -27.56
N GLN A 60 28.71 -47.48 -28.85
CA GLN A 60 29.60 -46.88 -29.88
C GLN A 60 29.26 -45.42 -30.21
N VAL A 61 28.04 -44.98 -29.91
CA VAL A 61 27.64 -43.57 -30.06
C VAL A 61 28.14 -42.73 -28.87
N ALA A 62 28.50 -43.37 -27.75
CA ALA A 62 28.79 -42.78 -26.45
C ALA A 62 29.88 -41.69 -26.42
N SER A 63 31.05 -41.85 -27.05
CA SER A 63 32.15 -40.87 -26.84
C SER A 63 32.04 -39.58 -27.66
N ALA A 64 31.46 -39.63 -28.86
CA ALA A 64 31.11 -38.42 -29.63
C ALA A 64 29.82 -37.77 -29.10
N ILE A 65 28.95 -38.56 -28.47
CA ILE A 65 27.79 -38.09 -27.71
C ILE A 65 28.24 -37.45 -26.41
N GLU A 66 29.21 -37.96 -25.65
CA GLU A 66 29.59 -37.47 -24.32
C GLU A 66 29.99 -35.99 -24.31
N ALA A 67 30.70 -35.49 -25.33
CA ALA A 67 31.04 -34.07 -25.44
C ALA A 67 29.85 -33.18 -25.86
N LYS A 68 28.93 -33.71 -26.70
CA LYS A 68 27.66 -33.02 -27.05
C LYS A 68 26.60 -33.14 -25.97
N ILE A 69 26.61 -34.22 -25.18
CA ILE A 69 25.81 -34.47 -23.98
C ILE A 69 26.32 -33.57 -22.88
N ALA A 70 27.61 -33.41 -22.62
CA ALA A 70 28.04 -32.48 -21.59
C ALA A 70 27.54 -31.03 -21.85
N LEU A 71 27.45 -30.61 -23.12
CA LEU A 71 26.81 -29.34 -23.51
C LEU A 71 25.27 -29.41 -23.43
N ALA A 72 24.64 -30.47 -23.95
CA ALA A 72 23.18 -30.65 -23.97
C ALA A 72 22.57 -30.98 -22.59
N ASP A 73 23.34 -31.57 -21.69
CA ASP A 73 23.02 -31.96 -20.31
C ASP A 73 23.23 -30.75 -19.39
N ALA A 74 24.21 -29.87 -19.69
CA ALA A 74 24.27 -28.54 -19.09
C ALA A 74 23.06 -27.68 -19.52
N ASP A 75 22.67 -27.72 -20.79
CA ASP A 75 21.46 -27.06 -21.30
C ASP A 75 20.18 -27.69 -20.73
N GLU A 76 20.12 -29.01 -20.55
CA GLU A 76 19.00 -29.73 -19.94
C GLU A 76 18.89 -29.46 -18.43
N GLN A 77 20.02 -29.42 -17.71
CA GLN A 77 20.06 -29.03 -16.29
C GLN A 77 19.70 -27.56 -16.10
N LEU A 78 20.14 -26.68 -17.00
CA LEU A 78 19.72 -25.28 -17.00
C LEU A 78 18.24 -25.15 -17.33
N ALA A 79 17.73 -25.87 -18.32
CA ALA A 79 16.32 -25.89 -18.70
C ALA A 79 15.44 -26.46 -17.56
N ARG A 80 15.90 -27.53 -16.90
CA ARG A 80 15.26 -28.12 -15.72
C ARG A 80 15.19 -27.13 -14.57
N ARG A 81 16.31 -26.51 -14.19
CA ARG A 81 16.34 -25.46 -13.14
C ARG A 81 15.47 -24.26 -13.51
N THR A 82 15.45 -23.87 -14.78
CA THR A 82 14.60 -22.77 -15.28
C THR A 82 13.13 -23.12 -15.16
N ARG A 83 12.75 -24.35 -15.55
CA ARG A 83 11.38 -24.86 -15.44
C ARG A 83 10.94 -24.96 -13.98
N GLU A 84 11.77 -25.56 -13.12
CA GLU A 84 11.50 -25.66 -11.68
C GLU A 84 11.33 -24.27 -11.06
N ARG A 85 12.23 -23.33 -11.34
CA ARG A 85 12.12 -21.94 -10.87
C ARG A 85 10.84 -21.26 -11.36
N LEU A 86 10.48 -21.42 -12.63
CA LEU A 86 9.27 -20.82 -13.19
C LEU A 86 8.01 -21.39 -12.53
N ILE A 87 7.92 -22.73 -12.38
CA ILE A 87 6.79 -23.37 -11.70
C ILE A 87 6.66 -22.87 -10.27
N GLN A 88 7.76 -22.83 -9.51
CA GLN A 88 7.73 -22.37 -8.12
C GLN A 88 7.36 -20.89 -8.02
N SER A 89 7.91 -20.04 -8.90
CA SER A 89 7.59 -18.62 -8.96
C SER A 89 6.10 -18.39 -9.27
N GLU A 90 5.54 -19.07 -10.27
CA GLU A 90 4.13 -18.93 -10.61
C GLU A 90 3.19 -19.48 -9.53
N LEU A 91 3.59 -20.56 -8.84
CA LEU A 91 2.84 -21.08 -7.71
C LEU A 91 2.79 -20.06 -6.56
N GLN A 92 3.93 -19.46 -6.20
CA GLN A 92 3.98 -18.43 -5.16
C GLN A 92 3.15 -17.20 -5.55
N ARG A 93 3.25 -16.77 -6.82
CA ARG A 93 2.45 -15.66 -7.36
C ARG A 93 0.96 -15.93 -7.24
N GLN A 94 0.52 -17.13 -7.58
CA GLN A 94 -0.87 -17.56 -7.46
C GLN A 94 -1.33 -17.57 -6.01
N GLN A 95 -0.50 -18.04 -5.07
CA GLN A 95 -0.80 -17.99 -3.64
C GLN A 95 -0.96 -16.56 -3.12
N ASN A 96 -0.10 -15.64 -3.55
CA ASN A 96 -0.18 -14.23 -3.18
C ASN A 96 -1.47 -13.57 -3.71
N ILE A 97 -1.84 -13.86 -4.96
CA ILE A 97 -3.11 -13.41 -5.56
C ILE A 97 -4.31 -13.88 -4.73
N GLU A 98 -4.33 -15.16 -4.36
CA GLU A 98 -5.40 -15.75 -3.55
C GLU A 98 -5.47 -15.14 -2.15
N ALA A 99 -4.32 -14.94 -1.49
CA ALA A 99 -4.27 -14.32 -0.18
C ALA A 99 -4.85 -12.89 -0.21
N ILE A 100 -4.50 -12.08 -1.22
CA ILE A 100 -5.04 -10.73 -1.39
C ILE A 100 -6.55 -10.77 -1.63
N ALA A 101 -7.03 -11.68 -2.48
CA ALA A 101 -8.45 -11.80 -2.78
C ALA A 101 -9.26 -12.24 -1.55
N GLU A 102 -8.75 -13.19 -0.75
CA GLU A 102 -9.36 -13.64 0.50
C GLU A 102 -9.43 -12.50 1.52
N LEU A 103 -8.31 -11.82 1.75
CA LEU A 103 -8.26 -10.66 2.66
C LEU A 103 -9.23 -9.56 2.23
N ALA A 104 -9.40 -9.35 0.91
CA ALA A 104 -10.32 -8.34 0.40
C ALA A 104 -11.79 -8.72 0.61
N ILE A 105 -12.12 -10.01 0.54
CA ILE A 105 -13.46 -10.52 0.86
C ILE A 105 -13.72 -10.41 2.36
N GLU A 106 -12.78 -10.84 3.20
CA GLU A 106 -12.90 -10.78 4.66
C GLU A 106 -13.01 -9.36 5.20
N ASN A 107 -12.28 -8.41 4.59
CA ASN A 107 -12.25 -7.00 4.98
C ASN A 107 -13.03 -6.12 4.00
N GLY A 108 -13.98 -6.70 3.27
CA GLY A 108 -14.71 -6.05 2.19
C GLY A 108 -15.48 -4.81 2.65
N PRO A 109 -15.83 -3.90 1.72
CA PRO A 109 -16.52 -2.67 2.07
C PRO A 109 -17.96 -2.99 2.51
N SER A 110 -18.52 -2.16 3.39
CA SER A 110 -19.93 -2.27 3.80
C SER A 110 -20.90 -1.95 2.66
N THR A 111 -20.43 -1.22 1.65
CA THR A 111 -21.19 -0.66 0.55
C THR A 111 -20.44 -0.90 -0.76
N ALA A 112 -21.18 -0.97 -1.86
CA ALA A 112 -20.60 -1.09 -3.19
C ALA A 112 -21.30 -0.14 -4.14
N SER A 113 -20.52 0.57 -4.96
CA SER A 113 -21.04 1.37 -6.07
C SER A 113 -21.64 0.49 -7.15
N ASP A 114 -22.60 0.99 -7.92
CA ASP A 114 -23.13 0.28 -9.10
C ASP A 114 -22.17 0.35 -10.31
N SER A 115 -21.21 1.29 -10.30
CA SER A 115 -20.23 1.42 -11.40
C SER A 115 -19.17 0.30 -11.34
N PRO A 116 -18.80 -0.32 -12.47
CA PRO A 116 -17.78 -1.37 -12.47
C PRO A 116 -16.39 -0.80 -12.17
N VAL A 117 -15.55 -1.63 -11.56
CA VAL A 117 -14.10 -1.33 -11.46
C VAL A 117 -13.48 -1.57 -12.83
N ALA A 118 -12.54 -0.70 -13.24
CA ALA A 118 -11.91 -0.80 -14.55
C ALA A 118 -11.06 -2.07 -14.68
N ASP A 119 -11.26 -2.83 -15.77
CA ASP A 119 -10.56 -4.11 -15.98
C ASP A 119 -9.03 -3.97 -15.98
N ASP A 120 -8.48 -2.93 -16.61
CA ASP A 120 -7.03 -2.66 -16.63
C ASP A 120 -6.49 -2.37 -15.23
N TRP A 121 -7.29 -1.75 -14.38
CA TRP A 121 -6.94 -1.49 -12.98
C TRP A 121 -6.91 -2.80 -12.19
N CYS A 122 -7.93 -3.65 -12.33
CA CYS A 122 -7.96 -4.96 -11.68
C CYS A 122 -6.74 -5.80 -12.08
N ARG A 123 -6.42 -5.85 -13.38
CA ARG A 123 -5.23 -6.54 -13.89
C ARG A 123 -3.94 -5.98 -13.30
N ALA A 124 -3.83 -4.65 -13.20
CA ALA A 124 -2.65 -4.02 -12.62
C ALA A 124 -2.47 -4.34 -11.14
N LEU A 125 -3.56 -4.30 -10.35
CA LEU A 125 -3.55 -4.64 -8.93
C LEU A 125 -2.98 -6.04 -8.70
N PHE A 126 -3.54 -7.06 -9.38
CA PHE A 126 -3.08 -8.44 -9.20
C PHE A 126 -1.72 -8.71 -9.84
N ARG A 127 -1.36 -8.02 -10.93
CA ARG A 127 0.01 -8.10 -11.48
C ARG A 127 1.04 -7.67 -10.43
N PHE A 128 0.79 -6.56 -9.74
CA PHE A 128 1.67 -6.05 -8.69
C PHE A 128 1.59 -6.90 -7.41
N GLY A 129 0.39 -7.21 -6.95
CA GLY A 129 0.17 -7.98 -5.71
C GLY A 129 0.66 -9.43 -5.79
N ALA A 130 0.74 -10.01 -6.98
CA ALA A 130 1.29 -11.36 -7.18
C ALA A 130 2.74 -11.50 -6.69
N ASP A 131 3.53 -10.44 -6.65
CA ASP A 131 4.91 -10.48 -6.15
C ASP A 131 5.03 -10.14 -4.65
N VAL A 132 3.92 -9.92 -3.96
CA VAL A 132 3.89 -9.50 -2.55
C VAL A 132 3.57 -10.70 -1.66
N SER A 133 4.56 -11.17 -0.90
CA SER A 133 4.41 -12.28 0.05
C SER A 133 4.32 -11.87 1.52
N ASP A 134 4.57 -10.60 1.85
CA ASP A 134 4.37 -10.09 3.21
C ASP A 134 2.88 -9.89 3.50
N ALA A 135 2.40 -10.44 4.63
CA ALA A 135 0.98 -10.45 4.97
C ALA A 135 0.39 -9.06 5.26
N GLU A 136 1.17 -8.15 5.86
CA GLU A 136 0.71 -6.78 6.11
C GLU A 136 0.59 -6.01 4.80
N MET A 137 1.55 -6.19 3.88
CA MET A 137 1.48 -5.59 2.55
C MET A 137 0.33 -6.18 1.73
N GLN A 138 0.09 -7.49 1.77
CA GLN A 138 -1.07 -8.13 1.13
C GLN A 138 -2.40 -7.55 1.64
N LEU A 139 -2.50 -7.26 2.95
CA LEU A 139 -3.66 -6.60 3.53
C LEU A 139 -3.86 -5.17 2.99
N LEU A 140 -2.78 -4.44 2.71
CA LEU A 140 -2.90 -3.12 2.05
C LEU A 140 -3.46 -3.24 0.64
N PHE A 141 -2.98 -4.21 -0.16
CA PHE A 141 -3.56 -4.49 -1.49
C PHE A 141 -5.04 -4.87 -1.41
N ALA A 142 -5.42 -5.69 -0.43
CA ALA A 142 -6.80 -6.06 -0.18
C ALA A 142 -7.70 -4.84 0.15
N ARG A 143 -7.21 -3.92 0.99
CA ARG A 143 -7.93 -2.68 1.33
C ARG A 143 -8.06 -1.73 0.15
N VAL A 144 -7.04 -1.66 -0.71
CA VAL A 144 -7.10 -0.90 -1.96
C VAL A 144 -8.19 -1.46 -2.88
N LEU A 145 -8.25 -2.78 -3.04
CA LEU A 145 -9.31 -3.44 -3.81
C LEU A 145 -10.69 -3.14 -3.24
N ALA A 146 -10.85 -3.25 -1.91
CA ALA A 146 -12.11 -2.93 -1.24
C ALA A 146 -12.55 -1.48 -1.49
N GLY A 147 -11.65 -0.52 -1.33
CA GLY A 147 -11.95 0.90 -1.57
C GLY A 147 -12.27 1.22 -3.04
N GLU A 148 -11.63 0.53 -3.98
CA GLU A 148 -11.94 0.68 -5.41
C GLU A 148 -13.31 0.06 -5.77
N VAL A 149 -13.69 -1.04 -5.11
CA VAL A 149 -15.04 -1.64 -5.25
C VAL A 149 -16.11 -0.72 -4.66
N GLU A 150 -15.84 -0.13 -3.51
CA GLU A 150 -16.72 0.84 -2.85
C GLU A 150 -16.91 2.09 -3.73
N GLN A 151 -15.81 2.67 -4.19
CA GLN A 151 -15.78 3.88 -5.01
C GLN A 151 -14.73 3.76 -6.14
N PRO A 152 -15.13 3.31 -7.35
CA PRO A 152 -14.22 3.23 -8.48
C PRO A 152 -13.57 4.57 -8.81
N GLY A 153 -12.29 4.55 -9.16
CA GLY A 153 -11.46 5.73 -9.41
C GLY A 153 -10.81 6.33 -8.15
N SER A 154 -10.93 5.66 -6.99
CA SER A 154 -10.34 6.13 -5.73
C SER A 154 -8.81 5.99 -5.70
N TYR A 155 -8.29 4.95 -6.35
CA TYR A 155 -6.86 4.68 -6.44
C TYR A 155 -6.42 4.63 -7.90
N SER A 156 -5.39 5.40 -8.23
CA SER A 156 -4.82 5.41 -9.57
C SER A 156 -3.86 4.23 -9.81
N LEU A 157 -3.62 3.88 -11.08
CA LEU A 157 -2.55 2.94 -11.45
C LEU A 157 -1.18 3.34 -10.90
N ARG A 158 -0.93 4.65 -10.78
CA ARG A 158 0.30 5.19 -10.18
C ARG A 158 0.37 4.87 -8.69
N ALA A 159 -0.75 4.96 -7.97
CA ALA A 159 -0.81 4.59 -6.56
C ALA A 159 -0.54 3.10 -6.36
N LEU A 160 -1.06 2.23 -7.23
CA LEU A 160 -0.74 0.80 -7.21
C LEU A 160 0.76 0.56 -7.41
N SER A 161 1.36 1.21 -8.40
CA SER A 161 2.79 1.07 -8.69
C SER A 161 3.67 1.55 -7.54
N VAL A 162 3.33 2.69 -6.91
CA VAL A 162 4.06 3.20 -5.74
C VAL A 162 3.91 2.26 -4.56
N MET A 163 2.69 1.84 -4.24
CA MET A 163 2.43 0.90 -3.15
C MET A 163 3.21 -0.42 -3.32
N ALA A 164 3.30 -0.93 -4.57
CA ALA A 164 4.06 -2.14 -4.88
C ALA A 164 5.57 -2.00 -4.69
N SER A 165 6.11 -0.78 -4.73
CA SER A 165 7.53 -0.52 -4.49
C SER A 165 7.87 -0.22 -3.04
N LEU A 166 6.88 -0.02 -2.17
CA LEU A 166 7.12 0.29 -0.77
C LEU A 166 7.61 -0.94 -0.02
N THR A 167 8.63 -0.75 0.81
CA THR A 167 8.97 -1.70 1.85
C THR A 167 8.00 -1.59 3.03
N LYS A 168 8.03 -2.57 3.93
CA LYS A 168 7.29 -2.51 5.19
C LYS A 168 7.69 -1.29 6.02
N ASP A 169 8.99 -0.95 6.04
CA ASP A 169 9.50 0.21 6.76
C ASP A 169 8.99 1.53 6.15
N ASP A 170 8.93 1.64 4.82
CA ASP A 170 8.32 2.80 4.15
C ASP A 170 6.84 2.94 4.52
N ALA A 171 6.10 1.82 4.56
CA ALA A 171 4.69 1.82 4.93
C ALA A 171 4.47 2.29 6.38
N HIS A 172 5.28 1.83 7.32
CA HIS A 172 5.21 2.28 8.73
C HIS A 172 5.64 3.75 8.89
N ALA A 173 6.70 4.18 8.20
CA ALA A 173 7.11 5.58 8.18
C ALA A 173 6.01 6.47 7.62
N PHE A 174 5.38 6.04 6.52
CA PHE A 174 4.27 6.76 5.90
C PHE A 174 3.04 6.82 6.81
N GLN A 175 2.72 5.73 7.53
CA GLN A 175 1.66 5.72 8.53
C GLN A 175 1.92 6.74 9.64
N THR A 176 3.16 6.79 10.13
CA THR A 176 3.58 7.76 11.15
C THR A 176 3.49 9.19 10.62
N LEU A 177 3.93 9.44 9.38
CA LEU A 177 3.80 10.74 8.73
C LEU A 177 2.33 11.17 8.60
N CYS A 178 1.45 10.25 8.22
CA CYS A 178 0.01 10.51 8.12
C CYS A 178 -0.62 10.87 9.47
N SER A 179 -0.06 10.40 10.60
CA SER A 179 -0.55 10.74 11.94
C SER A 179 -0.36 12.20 12.32
N ILE A 180 0.54 12.91 11.64
CA ILE A 180 0.86 14.31 11.90
C ILE A 180 0.40 15.25 10.77
N CYS A 181 -0.40 14.76 9.82
CA CYS A 181 -1.05 15.61 8.83
C CYS A 181 -2.02 16.58 9.52
N VAL A 182 -2.01 17.84 9.09
CA VAL A 182 -2.75 18.94 9.75
C VAL A 182 -4.03 19.36 9.03
N ASP A 183 -4.36 18.67 7.93
CA ASP A 183 -5.64 18.76 7.24
C ASP A 183 -5.87 17.54 6.32
N ALA A 184 -7.07 17.49 5.72
CA ALA A 184 -7.47 16.44 4.78
C ALA A 184 -6.70 16.45 3.45
N LYS A 185 -5.91 17.49 3.16
CA LYS A 185 -5.07 17.57 1.96
C LYS A 185 -3.68 16.96 2.17
N GLY A 186 -3.35 16.54 3.40
CA GLY A 186 -2.09 15.89 3.72
C GLY A 186 -0.94 16.88 3.83
N HIS A 187 -1.17 18.05 4.43
CA HIS A 187 -0.06 18.94 4.78
C HIS A 187 0.58 18.52 6.10
N ILE A 188 1.90 18.66 6.21
CA ILE A 188 2.67 18.39 7.43
C ILE A 188 3.43 19.66 7.77
N LEU A 189 3.25 20.20 8.97
CA LEU A 189 3.99 21.39 9.39
C LEU A 189 5.50 21.16 9.38
N GLN A 190 6.24 22.21 9.09
CA GLN A 190 7.70 22.29 9.14
C GLN A 190 8.14 23.28 10.21
N THR A 191 9.34 23.05 10.74
CA THR A 191 9.95 23.97 11.69
C THR A 191 10.43 25.24 10.98
N PRO A 192 10.29 26.43 11.59
CA PRO A 192 10.80 27.67 11.03
C PRO A 192 12.32 27.82 11.25
N ARG A 193 12.92 26.95 12.09
CA ARG A 193 14.35 27.03 12.43
C ARG A 193 15.22 26.66 11.24
N ARG A 194 16.27 27.45 11.02
CA ARG A 194 17.34 27.16 10.06
C ARG A 194 18.54 26.59 10.80
N GLY A 195 19.15 25.52 10.28
CA GLY A 195 20.37 24.89 10.84
C GLY A 195 20.21 23.40 11.14
N PHE A 196 21.33 22.70 11.40
CA PHE A 196 21.38 21.23 11.56
C PHE A 196 20.44 20.67 12.63
N GLU A 197 20.23 21.37 13.75
CA GLU A 197 19.31 20.92 14.82
C GLU A 197 17.83 20.96 14.41
N ALA A 198 17.49 21.69 13.36
CA ALA A 198 16.13 21.81 12.83
C ALA A 198 15.76 20.65 11.90
N VAL A 199 16.77 19.99 11.31
CA VAL A 199 16.59 18.98 10.26
C VAL A 199 15.88 17.73 10.79
N ASP A 200 16.21 17.32 12.02
CA ASP A 200 15.76 16.07 12.65
C ASP A 200 14.69 16.28 13.74
N TRP A 201 13.94 17.39 13.70
CA TRP A 201 12.98 17.71 14.77
C TRP A 201 11.86 16.67 14.94
N LEU A 202 11.55 15.89 13.90
CA LEU A 202 10.58 14.78 13.92
C LEU A 202 11.20 13.41 14.28
N LYS A 203 12.53 13.32 14.48
CA LYS A 203 13.21 12.09 14.91
C LYS A 203 12.61 11.45 16.17
N PRO A 204 12.16 12.19 17.20
CA PRO A 204 11.59 11.59 18.40
C PRO A 204 10.31 10.77 18.17
N ILE A 205 9.60 11.01 17.06
CA ILE A 205 8.43 10.23 16.64
C ILE A 205 8.77 9.20 15.55
N GLY A 206 10.05 8.95 15.28
CA GLY A 206 10.48 7.95 14.29
C GLY A 206 10.55 8.48 12.85
N LEU A 207 10.53 9.79 12.65
CA LEU A 207 10.65 10.43 11.33
C LEU A 207 11.91 11.31 11.28
N PRO A 208 13.13 10.73 11.29
CA PRO A 208 14.33 11.50 10.98
C PRO A 208 14.27 12.00 9.53
N HIS A 209 15.07 13.00 9.21
CA HIS A 209 15.07 13.65 7.91
C HIS A 209 15.36 12.70 6.75
N SER A 210 16.24 11.69 6.97
CA SER A 210 16.51 10.64 6.00
C SER A 210 15.25 9.85 5.61
N THR A 211 14.33 9.64 6.57
CA THR A 211 13.06 8.96 6.32
C THR A 211 12.12 9.83 5.50
N LEU A 212 12.12 11.15 5.71
CA LEU A 212 11.32 12.07 4.88
C LEU A 212 11.81 12.06 3.42
N TYR A 213 13.12 12.03 3.19
CA TYR A 213 13.67 11.87 1.83
C TYR A 213 13.30 10.53 1.22
N ALA A 214 13.38 9.42 1.96
CA ALA A 214 12.96 8.12 1.46
C ALA A 214 11.48 8.13 1.03
N LEU A 215 10.60 8.76 1.81
CA LEU A 215 9.18 8.93 1.45
C LEU A 215 8.99 9.84 0.23
N GLN A 216 9.84 10.84 0.03
CA GLN A 216 9.85 11.65 -1.20
C GLN A 216 10.30 10.83 -2.42
N GLU A 217 11.38 10.06 -2.30
CA GLU A 217 11.91 9.21 -3.36
C GLU A 217 10.92 8.10 -3.74
N ALA A 218 10.18 7.58 -2.76
CA ALA A 218 9.05 6.68 -2.98
C ALA A 218 7.84 7.35 -3.65
N GLY A 219 7.85 8.67 -3.81
CA GLY A 219 6.78 9.44 -4.46
C GLY A 219 5.57 9.70 -3.57
N LEU A 220 5.70 9.59 -2.24
CA LEU A 220 4.63 9.84 -1.27
C LEU A 220 4.62 11.30 -0.77
N LEU A 221 5.77 11.95 -0.74
CA LEU A 221 5.97 13.30 -0.23
C LEU A 221 6.51 14.24 -1.34
N HIS A 222 6.05 15.49 -1.38
CA HIS A 222 6.67 16.53 -2.20
C HIS A 222 7.96 17.07 -1.57
N ASP A 223 8.70 17.89 -2.32
CA ASP A 223 9.97 18.52 -1.97
C ASP A 223 10.14 18.84 -0.46
N VAL A 224 10.95 18.02 0.22
CA VAL A 224 11.25 18.10 1.66
C VAL A 224 12.03 19.38 1.97
N ASP A 225 12.81 19.90 1.02
CA ASP A 225 13.57 21.15 1.16
C ASP A 225 12.74 22.38 0.72
N GLY A 226 11.77 22.16 -0.16
CA GLY A 226 10.89 23.18 -0.74
C GLY A 226 9.65 23.51 0.09
N ALA A 227 9.76 23.51 1.42
CA ALA A 227 8.64 23.83 2.31
C ALA A 227 8.04 25.21 1.97
N MET A 228 6.72 25.26 1.77
CA MET A 228 6.01 26.48 1.35
C MET A 228 5.21 27.09 2.52
N PRO A 229 4.93 28.41 2.51
CA PRO A 229 4.07 29.02 3.51
C PRO A 229 2.71 28.32 3.59
N TYR A 230 2.39 27.74 4.75
CA TYR A 230 1.13 27.03 5.00
C TYR A 230 -0.07 27.96 4.86
N ALA A 231 0.06 29.24 5.21
CA ALA A 231 -1.00 30.25 5.00
C ALA A 231 -1.41 30.38 3.53
N ALA A 232 -0.50 30.14 2.57
CA ALA A 232 -0.82 30.12 1.15
C ALA A 232 -1.57 28.84 0.72
N MET A 233 -1.58 27.80 1.56
CA MET A 233 -2.23 26.50 1.34
C MET A 233 -3.50 26.32 2.19
N TRP A 234 -3.64 27.15 3.24
CA TRP A 234 -4.74 27.18 4.20
C TRP A 234 -5.88 28.07 3.70
N ASN A 235 -7.10 27.54 3.71
CA ASN A 235 -8.31 28.27 3.28
C ASN A 235 -9.05 28.97 4.46
N GLY A 236 -8.43 29.06 5.63
CA GLY A 236 -9.03 29.65 6.83
C GLY A 236 -8.96 31.17 6.84
N LYS A 237 -9.88 31.82 7.57
CA LYS A 237 -9.78 33.25 7.89
C LYS A 237 -8.91 33.40 9.14
N ALA A 238 -7.85 34.20 9.05
CA ALA A 238 -7.10 34.61 10.25
C ALA A 238 -8.06 35.42 11.15
N GLU A 239 -8.26 34.98 12.39
CA GLU A 239 -9.00 35.75 13.39
C GLU A 239 -8.10 36.89 13.89
N ALA A 240 -8.56 38.13 13.71
CA ALA A 240 -7.74 39.34 13.83
C ALA A 240 -7.27 39.67 15.26
N GLU A 241 -7.80 39.00 16.29
CA GLU A 241 -7.57 39.39 17.69
C GLU A 241 -6.50 38.55 18.41
N ALA A 242 -6.16 37.38 17.88
CA ALA A 242 -5.01 36.60 18.28
C ALA A 242 -4.46 35.92 17.04
N MET A 243 -3.22 36.24 16.64
CA MET A 243 -2.50 35.58 15.55
C MET A 243 -2.44 34.07 15.82
N SER A 244 -3.51 33.37 15.43
CA SER A 244 -3.81 32.00 15.82
C SER A 244 -4.35 31.24 14.62
N MET A 245 -4.07 29.94 14.62
CA MET A 245 -4.43 29.04 13.53
C MET A 245 -4.95 27.73 14.10
N VAL A 246 -6.06 27.25 13.54
CA VAL A 246 -6.63 25.95 13.90
C VAL A 246 -6.13 24.90 12.91
N LEU A 247 -5.52 23.85 13.46
CA LEU A 247 -5.05 22.68 12.73
C LEU A 247 -5.95 21.48 13.01
N VAL A 248 -6.12 20.64 11.99
CA VAL A 248 -6.96 19.44 12.07
C VAL A 248 -6.08 18.21 11.93
N PHE A 249 -5.74 17.62 13.07
CA PHE A 249 -5.03 16.34 13.12
C PHE A 249 -6.02 15.18 13.13
N PRO A 250 -5.59 13.93 12.83
CA PRO A 250 -6.43 12.75 12.99
C PRO A 250 -7.02 12.61 14.41
N GLY A 251 -6.30 13.08 15.44
CA GLY A 251 -6.71 12.99 16.84
C GLY A 251 -7.51 14.17 17.38
N GLY A 252 -7.83 15.18 16.55
CA GLY A 252 -8.65 16.31 16.96
C GLY A 252 -8.19 17.66 16.38
N ARG A 253 -8.88 18.71 16.81
CA ARG A 253 -8.59 20.09 16.42
C ARG A 253 -7.77 20.78 17.49
N PHE A 254 -6.72 21.46 17.07
CA PHE A 254 -5.80 22.16 17.96
C PHE A 254 -5.58 23.58 17.47
N ARG A 255 -5.63 24.53 18.39
CA ARG A 255 -5.36 25.94 18.13
C ARG A 255 -3.93 26.25 18.52
N LEU A 256 -3.19 26.83 17.58
CA LEU A 256 -1.85 27.35 17.78
C LEU A 256 -1.98 28.87 17.90
N THR A 257 -1.63 29.44 19.04
CA THR A 257 -1.75 30.88 19.34
C THR A 257 -0.38 31.48 19.59
N GLN A 258 -0.04 32.57 18.91
CA GLN A 258 1.22 33.27 19.16
C GLN A 258 1.18 34.00 20.51
N ARG A 259 2.17 33.75 21.38
CA ARG A 259 2.26 34.36 22.72
C ARG A 259 2.65 35.84 22.69
N HIS A 260 3.47 36.26 21.72
CA HIS A 260 3.96 37.63 21.59
C HIS A 260 3.30 38.37 20.43
N LYS A 261 3.16 39.71 20.55
CA LYS A 261 2.73 40.58 19.46
C LYS A 261 3.82 40.62 18.37
N SER A 262 3.82 39.62 17.49
CA SER A 262 4.51 39.65 16.20
C SER A 262 3.55 40.11 15.12
N ASN A 263 4.08 40.76 14.08
CA ASN A 263 3.29 41.21 12.94
C ASN A 263 2.93 40.07 11.97
N ALA A 264 3.52 38.87 12.12
CA ALA A 264 3.22 37.71 11.30
C ALA A 264 3.50 36.39 12.05
N LEU A 265 2.60 35.42 11.85
CA LEU A 265 2.77 34.01 12.22
C LEU A 265 2.78 33.21 10.92
N GLU A 266 3.98 32.91 10.41
CA GLU A 266 4.15 32.15 9.17
C GLU A 266 4.58 30.72 9.49
N PHE A 267 3.73 29.77 9.12
CA PHE A 267 4.05 28.35 9.18
C PHE A 267 4.52 27.91 7.81
N PHE A 268 5.44 26.94 7.77
CA PHE A 268 5.79 26.24 6.54
C PHE A 268 5.22 24.83 6.61
N ALA A 269 4.89 24.24 5.47
CA ALA A 269 4.45 22.86 5.45
C ALA A 269 4.99 22.10 4.23
N LEU A 270 5.25 20.82 4.45
CA LEU A 270 5.35 19.81 3.39
C LEU A 270 3.94 19.38 2.97
N ARG A 271 3.86 18.70 1.84
CA ARG A 271 2.59 18.19 1.31
C ARG A 271 2.78 16.80 0.72
N LEU A 272 1.82 15.92 0.98
CA LEU A 272 1.75 14.63 0.27
C LEU A 272 1.61 14.84 -1.24
N THR A 273 2.15 13.92 -2.03
CA THR A 273 1.84 13.88 -3.47
C THR A 273 0.38 13.50 -3.68
N SER A 274 -0.13 13.60 -4.92
CA SER A 274 -1.48 13.09 -5.23
C SER A 274 -1.61 11.59 -4.97
N VAL A 275 -0.51 10.84 -5.08
CA VAL A 275 -0.45 9.41 -4.73
C VAL A 275 -0.42 9.23 -3.22
N GLY A 276 0.41 9.99 -2.50
CA GLY A 276 0.43 9.98 -1.04
C GLY A 276 -0.96 10.26 -0.45
N ALA A 277 -1.67 11.27 -0.98
CA ALA A 277 -3.03 11.60 -0.53
C ALA A 277 -4.10 10.53 -0.87
N GLN A 278 -3.86 9.68 -1.89
CA GLN A 278 -4.72 8.51 -2.15
C GLN A 278 -4.41 7.43 -1.11
N LEU A 279 -3.14 7.08 -0.94
CA LEU A 279 -2.71 6.01 -0.03
C LEU A 279 -2.91 6.34 1.44
N SER A 280 -2.89 7.62 1.83
CA SER A 280 -3.16 8.05 3.21
C SER A 280 -4.56 7.69 3.69
N ARG A 281 -5.52 7.45 2.77
CA ARG A 281 -6.89 7.02 3.09
C ARG A 281 -6.96 5.57 3.57
N LEU A 282 -5.97 4.75 3.21
CA LEU A 282 -5.84 3.36 3.68
C LEU A 282 -5.31 3.30 5.12
N VAL A 283 -4.55 4.34 5.48
CA VAL A 283 -3.92 4.45 6.79
C VAL A 283 -5.00 4.81 7.80
N ARG A 284 -5.03 4.07 8.92
CA ARG A 284 -5.72 4.49 10.14
C ARG A 284 -4.64 4.97 11.11
N PRO A 285 -4.20 6.23 11.02
CA PRO A 285 -3.11 6.69 11.85
C PRO A 285 -3.60 6.86 13.28
N GLU A 286 -2.84 6.32 14.24
CA GLU A 286 -2.99 6.70 15.64
C GLU A 286 -2.28 8.05 15.83
N PHE A 287 -3.01 9.05 16.30
CA PHE A 287 -2.47 10.39 16.48
C PHE A 287 -1.34 10.40 17.51
N ASP A 288 -0.13 10.74 17.08
CA ASP A 288 1.01 10.88 17.96
C ASP A 288 1.04 12.26 18.62
N ARG A 289 0.48 12.34 19.83
CA ARG A 289 0.43 13.58 20.63
C ARG A 289 1.78 14.23 20.87
N ARG A 290 2.89 13.48 20.82
CA ARG A 290 4.25 14.03 20.99
C ARG A 290 4.57 15.10 19.95
N VAL A 291 3.92 15.07 18.78
CA VAL A 291 4.10 16.10 17.75
C VAL A 291 3.72 17.49 18.24
N LEU A 292 2.74 17.62 19.13
CA LEU A 292 2.30 18.91 19.67
C LEU A 292 3.41 19.55 20.52
N ASP A 293 4.07 18.76 21.36
CA ASP A 293 5.22 19.21 22.15
C ASP A 293 6.41 19.56 21.26
N LEU A 294 6.63 18.78 20.19
CA LEU A 294 7.68 19.06 19.21
C LEU A 294 7.41 20.37 18.45
N ILE A 295 6.16 20.65 18.07
CA ILE A 295 5.76 21.91 17.44
C ILE A 295 6.00 23.07 18.42
N ALA A 296 5.50 22.98 19.66
CA ALA A 296 5.71 24.02 20.67
C ALA A 296 7.20 24.31 20.90
N LYS A 297 8.03 23.26 20.97
CA LYS A 297 9.49 23.36 21.12
C LYS A 297 10.17 23.95 19.88
N ALA A 298 9.79 23.51 18.68
CA ALA A 298 10.36 23.98 17.41
C ALA A 298 10.18 25.50 17.25
N TYR A 299 8.98 25.99 17.61
CA TYR A 299 8.63 27.41 17.65
C TYR A 299 9.07 28.10 18.96
N ASN A 300 10.02 27.54 19.71
CA ASN A 300 10.64 28.13 20.91
C ASN A 300 9.65 28.61 21.99
N ALA A 301 8.51 27.94 22.14
CA ALA A 301 7.40 28.36 22.99
C ALA A 301 6.76 29.73 22.63
N ASP A 302 7.10 30.33 21.49
CA ASP A 302 6.38 31.50 20.94
C ASP A 302 4.94 31.16 20.56
N ILE A 303 4.62 29.86 20.50
CA ILE A 303 3.30 29.33 20.23
C ILE A 303 2.79 28.57 21.45
N GLU A 304 1.56 28.87 21.82
CA GLU A 304 0.74 28.09 22.73
C GLU A 304 -0.15 27.15 21.93
N VAL A 305 -0.16 25.86 22.29
CA VAL A 305 -1.02 24.84 21.68
C VAL A 305 -2.14 24.51 22.65
N THR A 306 -3.39 24.76 22.24
CA THR A 306 -4.59 24.41 23.02
C THR A 306 -5.51 23.51 22.22
N LEU A 307 -6.33 22.71 22.91
CA LEU A 307 -7.46 22.03 22.27
C LEU A 307 -8.43 23.08 21.72
N ASP A 308 -8.92 22.88 20.50
CA ASP A 308 -9.95 23.71 19.86
C ASP A 308 -11.26 22.90 19.84
N ASP A 309 -11.98 22.91 20.96
CA ASP A 309 -13.31 22.32 21.01
C ASP A 309 -14.24 23.14 20.10
N PRO A 310 -14.93 22.51 19.14
CA PRO A 310 -15.91 23.24 18.34
C PRO A 310 -16.96 23.81 19.30
N ALA A 311 -17.26 25.10 19.17
CA ALA A 311 -18.39 25.69 19.87
C ALA A 311 -19.63 24.79 19.67
N PRO A 312 -20.43 24.52 20.72
CA PRO A 312 -21.63 23.70 20.55
C PRO A 312 -22.43 24.29 19.40
N ALA A 313 -22.74 23.46 18.40
CA ALA A 313 -23.55 23.87 17.27
C ALA A 313 -24.86 24.43 17.85
N ASP A 314 -25.09 25.73 17.64
CA ASP A 314 -26.37 26.34 17.97
C ASP A 314 -27.45 25.50 17.25
N LYS A 315 -28.44 25.07 18.05
CA LYS A 315 -29.50 24.14 17.70
C LYS A 315 -30.34 24.60 16.51
#